data_AF-A0AAV0T0T7-F1
#
_entry.id   AF-A0AAV0T0T7-F1
#
_cell.length_a   1.000
_cell.length_b   1.000
_cell.length_c   1.000
_cell.angle_alpha   90.00
_cell.angle_beta   90.00
_cell.angle_gamma   90.00
#
_symmetry.space_group_name_H-M   'P 1'
#
loop_
_entity.id
_entity.type
_entity.pdbx_description
1 polymer ?
#
loop_
_entity_poly.entity_id
_entity_poly.type
_entity_poly.pdbx_seq_one_letter_code
_entity_poly.pdbx_strand_id
1 'polypeptide(L)'
;MCAKRSIWNQRKSFASIPKVTRRKSGVSCVSCTVKIDKGALRVAPCGHYYCQWCILRMCRLALGDRALVPLRCCKKELPDDYVREALTRPGDYAKYQKLAMEKEWKKSDLESDAEYAETVKAIGAKQCPGCGIGVQRDFGCVHMACPNGHQFCFTCLSLWGSCRCSLIPEAELREILGE
;
A
#
# COMPACT_ATOMS: atom_id res chain seq x y z
N MET A 1 16.71 26.34 -31.92
CA MET A 1 15.58 27.21 -31.50
C MET A 1 14.72 26.41 -30.55
N CYS A 2 14.85 26.67 -29.24
CA CYS A 2 14.24 25.88 -28.17
C CYS A 2 13.04 26.66 -27.62
N ALA A 3 11.82 26.15 -27.80
CA ALA A 3 10.61 26.80 -27.35
C ALA A 3 10.43 26.62 -25.84
N LYS A 4 10.57 27.71 -25.09
CA LYS A 4 10.27 27.79 -23.65
C LYS A 4 8.76 27.60 -23.46
N ARG A 5 8.34 26.46 -22.91
CA ARG A 5 6.93 26.19 -22.57
C ARG A 5 6.72 26.43 -21.08
N SER A 6 6.00 27.51 -20.78
CA SER A 6 5.69 28.01 -19.45
C SER A 6 4.99 26.97 -18.57
N ILE A 7 5.56 26.70 -17.39
CA ILE A 7 5.22 25.62 -16.46
C ILE A 7 4.01 25.90 -15.54
N TRP A 8 3.32 27.04 -15.67
CA TRP A 8 2.35 27.47 -14.65
C TRP A 8 0.96 27.76 -15.21
N ASN A 9 0.22 26.75 -15.70
CA ASN A 9 -1.24 26.87 -15.73
C ASN A 9 -2.00 25.54 -15.96
N GLN A 10 -2.18 24.70 -14.93
CA GLN A 10 -3.23 23.67 -14.94
C GLN A 10 -3.94 23.55 -13.59
N ARG A 11 -4.46 24.68 -13.07
CA ARG A 11 -5.58 24.67 -12.11
C ARG A 11 -6.87 24.42 -12.89
N LYS A 12 -7.15 23.17 -13.28
CA LYS A 12 -8.43 22.80 -13.88
C LYS A 12 -9.26 21.99 -12.89
N SER A 13 -10.42 22.55 -12.54
CA SER A 13 -11.56 21.93 -11.86
C SER A 13 -11.39 21.57 -10.37
N PHE A 14 -11.25 22.58 -9.50
CA PHE A 14 -11.75 22.47 -8.12
C PHE A 14 -13.26 22.71 -8.16
N ALA A 15 -14.02 21.66 -8.51
CA ALA A 15 -15.46 21.66 -8.31
C ALA A 15 -15.75 21.97 -6.83
N SER A 16 -16.63 22.94 -6.63
CA SER A 16 -17.08 23.52 -5.36
C SER A 16 -17.22 22.48 -4.24
N ILE A 17 -16.58 22.76 -3.10
CA ILE A 17 -16.74 22.01 -1.85
C ILE A 17 -18.22 22.09 -1.47
N PRO A 18 -18.99 20.98 -1.40
CA PRO A 18 -20.33 21.00 -0.86
C PRO A 18 -20.27 21.44 0.58
N LYS A 19 -21.30 22.20 0.93
CA LYS A 19 -21.47 22.95 2.15
C LYS A 19 -21.41 22.05 3.39
N VAL A 20 -20.20 21.74 3.86
CA VAL A 20 -19.98 21.28 5.22
C VAL A 20 -20.32 22.48 6.11
N THR A 21 -21.40 22.37 6.88
CA THR A 21 -21.82 23.43 7.80
C THR A 21 -20.81 23.53 8.94
N ARG A 22 -19.96 24.55 8.86
CA ARG A 22 -18.91 24.85 9.85
C ARG A 22 -19.58 25.11 11.20
N ARG A 23 -19.27 24.32 12.24
CA ARG A 23 -19.78 24.52 13.60
C ARG A 23 -18.69 25.03 14.55
N LYS A 24 -19.11 25.79 15.58
CA LYS A 24 -18.21 26.33 16.63
C LYS A 24 -17.66 25.22 17.54
N SER A 25 -18.49 24.22 17.86
CA SER A 25 -18.12 22.98 18.57
C SER A 25 -18.22 21.78 17.60
N GLY A 26 -17.12 21.06 17.41
CA GLY A 26 -17.06 19.93 16.48
C GLY A 26 -15.68 19.25 16.49
N VAL A 27 -15.60 18.07 15.89
CA VAL A 27 -14.36 17.30 15.75
C VAL A 27 -13.67 17.67 14.43
N SER A 28 -12.34 17.70 14.41
CA SER A 28 -11.57 18.11 13.23
C SER A 28 -11.28 16.93 12.30
N CYS A 29 -11.55 17.11 11.00
CA CYS A 29 -11.05 16.20 9.98
C CYS A 29 -9.52 16.28 9.90
N VAL A 30 -8.81 15.14 9.94
CA VAL A 30 -7.34 15.11 9.91
C VAL A 30 -6.75 15.57 8.57
N SER A 31 -7.50 15.44 7.48
CA SER A 31 -7.00 15.81 6.13
C SER A 31 -7.18 17.29 5.80
N CYS A 32 -8.33 17.88 6.14
CA CYS A 32 -8.63 19.28 5.78
C CYS A 32 -8.71 20.23 6.98
N THR A 33 -8.55 19.73 8.21
CA THR A 33 -8.60 20.50 9.47
C THR A 33 -9.91 21.23 9.75
N VAL A 34 -10.95 21.02 8.93
CA VAL A 34 -12.28 21.61 9.14
C VAL A 34 -12.98 20.92 10.30
N LYS A 35 -13.55 21.72 11.22
CA LYS A 35 -14.39 21.25 12.33
C LYS A 35 -15.81 20.97 11.84
N ILE A 36 -16.28 19.75 12.07
CA ILE A 36 -17.59 19.24 11.65
C ILE A 36 -18.26 18.55 12.84
N ASP A 37 -19.58 18.43 12.80
CA ASP A 37 -20.31 17.59 13.73
C ASP A 37 -19.80 16.13 13.70
N LYS A 38 -19.71 15.49 14.86
CA LYS A 38 -19.16 14.14 15.01
C LYS A 38 -19.95 13.12 14.19
N GLY A 39 -21.27 13.28 14.05
CA GLY A 39 -22.13 12.35 13.30
C GLY A 39 -21.90 12.37 11.79
N ALA A 40 -21.28 13.43 11.24
CA ALA A 40 -21.00 13.55 9.82
C ALA A 40 -19.57 13.10 9.43
N LEU A 41 -18.73 12.76 10.40
CA LEU A 41 -17.36 12.30 10.20
C LEU A 41 -17.27 10.78 10.23
N ARG A 42 -16.34 10.23 9.44
CA ARG A 42 -15.99 8.81 9.43
C ARG A 42 -14.76 8.60 10.30
N VAL A 43 -14.73 7.50 11.05
CA VAL A 43 -13.65 7.22 12.00
C VAL A 43 -12.80 6.10 11.45
N ALA A 44 -11.53 6.38 11.21
CA ALA A 44 -10.56 5.36 10.82
C ALA A 44 -10.34 4.36 11.96
N PRO A 45 -9.87 3.12 11.69
CA PRO A 45 -9.56 2.13 12.73
C PRO A 45 -8.44 2.53 13.70
N CYS A 46 -7.73 3.63 13.42
CA CYS A 46 -6.76 4.25 14.31
C CYS A 46 -7.36 5.38 15.18
N GLY A 47 -8.64 5.71 15.02
CA GLY A 47 -9.34 6.76 15.78
C GLY A 47 -9.39 8.13 15.11
N HIS A 48 -8.72 8.33 13.98
CA HIS A 48 -8.73 9.62 13.26
C HIS A 48 -10.03 9.86 12.49
N TYR A 49 -10.46 11.12 12.43
CA TYR A 49 -11.71 11.52 11.79
C TYR A 49 -11.47 12.06 10.38
N TYR A 50 -12.35 11.69 9.44
CA TYR A 50 -12.34 12.14 8.05
C TYR A 50 -13.72 12.61 7.61
N CYS A 51 -13.77 13.72 6.88
CA CYS A 51 -14.99 14.14 6.20
C CYS A 51 -15.15 13.40 4.86
N GLN A 52 -16.40 13.21 4.42
CA GLN A 52 -16.73 12.49 3.19
C GLN A 52 -15.96 13.01 1.97
N TRP A 53 -15.77 14.33 1.90
CA TRP A 53 -15.03 14.98 0.82
C TRP A 53 -13.54 14.66 0.80
N CYS A 54 -12.91 14.55 1.98
CA CYS A 54 -11.51 14.17 2.05
C CYS A 54 -11.34 12.72 1.64
N ILE A 55 -12.26 11.83 2.03
CA ILE A 55 -12.24 10.43 1.59
C ILE A 55 -12.38 10.37 0.06
N LEU A 56 -13.38 11.06 -0.53
CA LEU A 56 -13.54 11.14 -1.98
C LEU A 56 -12.28 11.67 -2.69
N ARG A 57 -11.65 12.71 -2.15
CA ARG A 57 -10.41 13.26 -2.69
C ARG A 57 -9.28 12.24 -2.65
N MET A 58 -9.12 11.53 -1.52
CA MET A 58 -8.13 10.47 -1.40
C MET A 58 -8.41 9.31 -2.37
N CYS A 59 -9.68 8.90 -2.53
CA CYS A 59 -10.06 7.86 -3.49
C CYS A 59 -9.68 8.27 -4.92
N ARG A 60 -9.92 9.52 -5.32
CA ARG A 60 -9.57 10.01 -6.66
C ARG A 60 -8.07 10.01 -6.93
N LEU A 61 -7.26 10.36 -5.92
CA LEU A 61 -5.80 10.24 -6.01
C LEU A 61 -5.40 8.77 -6.16
N ALA A 62 -5.99 7.88 -5.38
CA ALA A 62 -5.73 6.44 -5.43
C ALA A 62 -6.16 5.78 -6.75
N LEU A 63 -7.19 6.31 -7.43
CA LEU A 63 -7.57 5.85 -8.77
C LEU A 63 -6.55 6.23 -9.87
N GLY A 64 -5.65 7.18 -9.59
CA GLY A 64 -4.56 7.60 -10.47
C GLY A 64 -3.21 6.98 -10.10
N ASP A 65 -2.99 6.63 -8.83
CA ASP A 65 -1.77 6.02 -8.34
C ASP A 65 -2.07 4.73 -7.57
N ARG A 66 -1.64 3.60 -8.13
CA ARG A 66 -1.83 2.26 -7.55
C ARG A 66 -1.18 2.11 -6.18
N ALA A 67 -0.11 2.85 -5.87
CA ALA A 67 0.60 2.77 -4.59
C ALA A 67 -0.24 3.27 -3.40
N LEU A 68 -1.26 4.09 -3.68
CA LEU A 68 -2.17 4.65 -2.69
C LEU A 68 -3.39 3.76 -2.41
N VAL A 69 -3.57 2.68 -3.18
CA VAL A 69 -4.62 1.68 -2.97
C VAL A 69 -4.05 0.55 -2.10
N PRO A 70 -4.78 0.08 -1.07
CA PRO A 70 -5.98 0.65 -0.50
C PRO A 70 -5.65 1.86 0.39
N LEU A 71 -6.63 2.72 0.58
CA LEU A 71 -6.49 3.89 1.45
C LEU A 71 -6.11 3.48 2.86
N ARG A 72 -5.06 4.10 3.39
CA ARG A 72 -4.56 3.84 4.74
C ARG A 72 -4.56 5.11 5.58
N CYS A 73 -4.86 4.94 6.87
CA CYS A 73 -4.61 5.93 7.90
C CYS A 73 -3.75 5.31 8.99
N CYS A 74 -2.59 5.90 9.29
CA CYS A 74 -1.65 5.38 10.30
C CYS A 74 -1.32 3.88 10.10
N LYS A 75 -1.09 3.48 8.83
CA LYS A 75 -0.82 2.09 8.40
C LYS A 75 -1.99 1.11 8.50
N LYS A 76 -3.16 1.52 9.01
CA LYS A 76 -4.39 0.71 9.00
C LYS A 76 -5.22 1.03 7.76
N GLU A 77 -5.79 0.01 7.13
CA GLU A 77 -6.68 0.18 5.97
C GLU A 77 -7.98 0.88 6.41
N LEU A 78 -8.45 1.82 5.61
CA LEU A 78 -9.77 2.43 5.85
C LEU A 78 -10.87 1.44 5.42
N PRO A 79 -12.00 1.39 6.15
CA PRO A 79 -13.14 0.55 5.78
C PRO A 79 -13.63 0.80 4.36
N ASP A 80 -13.97 -0.29 3.65
CA ASP A 80 -14.42 -0.27 2.24
C ASP A 80 -15.75 0.46 2.07
N ASP A 81 -16.64 0.41 3.07
CA ASP A 81 -17.90 1.14 3.08
C ASP A 81 -17.68 2.66 2.92
N TYR A 82 -16.66 3.23 3.55
CA TYR A 82 -16.33 4.64 3.40
C TYR A 82 -15.92 4.99 1.97
N VAL A 83 -15.18 4.08 1.31
CA VAL A 83 -14.76 4.26 -0.07
C VAL A 83 -15.95 4.18 -1.02
N ARG A 84 -16.84 3.21 -0.79
CA ARG A 84 -18.08 3.03 -1.54
C ARG A 84 -18.98 4.24 -1.46
N GLU A 85 -19.21 4.77 -0.26
CA GLU A 85 -20.03 5.97 -0.06
C GLU A 85 -19.39 7.21 -0.70
N ALA A 86 -18.07 7.31 -0.67
CA ALA A 86 -17.35 8.48 -1.18
C ALA A 86 -17.32 8.51 -2.71
N LEU A 87 -17.21 7.36 -3.38
CA LEU A 87 -17.17 7.24 -4.84
C LEU A 87 -18.59 7.22 -5.43
N THR A 88 -19.15 8.40 -5.68
CA THR A 88 -20.50 8.55 -6.25
C THR A 88 -20.59 8.36 -7.76
N ARG A 89 -19.47 8.38 -8.49
CA ARG A 89 -19.48 8.19 -9.94
C ARG A 89 -19.60 6.71 -10.30
N PRO A 90 -20.48 6.35 -11.26
CA PRO A 90 -20.62 4.97 -11.70
C PRO A 90 -19.29 4.46 -12.28
N GLY A 91 -18.86 3.27 -11.84
CA GLY A 91 -17.63 2.61 -12.31
C GLY A 91 -16.35 2.93 -11.53
N ASP A 92 -16.26 4.08 -10.84
CA ASP A 92 -15.07 4.43 -10.06
C ASP A 92 -14.85 3.44 -8.91
N TYR A 93 -15.93 3.03 -8.24
CA TYR A 93 -15.87 2.04 -7.16
C TYR A 93 -15.44 0.66 -7.66
N ALA A 94 -15.97 0.18 -8.80
CA ALA A 94 -15.56 -1.08 -9.40
C ALA A 94 -14.08 -1.05 -9.81
N LYS A 95 -13.61 0.08 -10.33
CA LYS A 95 -12.19 0.29 -10.63
C LYS A 95 -11.33 0.25 -9.37
N TYR A 96 -11.76 0.93 -8.30
CA TYR A 96 -11.07 0.90 -7.02
C TYR A 96 -10.99 -0.52 -6.44
N GLN A 97 -12.10 -1.26 -6.47
CA GLN A 97 -12.13 -2.66 -6.03
C GLN A 97 -11.16 -3.53 -6.85
N LYS A 98 -11.14 -3.37 -8.18
CA LYS A 98 -10.19 -4.08 -9.03
C LYS A 98 -8.75 -3.75 -8.65
N LEU A 99 -8.40 -2.48 -8.47
CA LEU A 99 -7.07 -2.07 -8.03
C LEU A 99 -6.71 -2.61 -6.64
N ALA A 100 -7.69 -2.68 -5.73
CA ALA A 100 -7.51 -3.23 -4.39
C ALA A 100 -7.32 -4.76 -4.42
N MET A 101 -7.99 -5.45 -5.34
CA MET A 101 -7.83 -6.90 -5.60
C MET A 101 -6.54 -7.21 -6.36
N GLU A 102 -6.05 -6.32 -7.22
CA GLU A 102 -4.76 -6.47 -7.91
C GLU A 102 -3.55 -6.53 -6.95
N LYS A 103 -3.76 -6.38 -5.63
CA LYS A 103 -2.84 -6.84 -4.57
C LYS A 103 -2.54 -8.33 -4.62
N GLU A 104 -3.35 -9.14 -5.30
CA GLU A 104 -3.10 -10.56 -5.47
C GLU A 104 -1.76 -10.75 -6.17
N TRP A 105 -0.85 -11.43 -5.47
CA TRP A 105 0.44 -11.95 -5.93
C TRP A 105 0.43 -12.20 -7.45
N LYS A 106 0.86 -11.23 -8.24
CA LYS A 106 1.12 -11.44 -9.66
C LYS A 106 2.57 -11.83 -9.77
N LYS A 107 2.79 -13.09 -10.12
CA LYS A 107 4.10 -13.53 -10.58
C LYS A 107 4.45 -12.66 -11.79
N SER A 108 5.60 -12.00 -11.76
CA SER A 108 6.11 -11.34 -12.96
C SER A 108 6.44 -12.42 -13.97
N ASP A 109 6.01 -12.21 -15.21
CA ASP A 109 6.43 -13.03 -16.34
C ASP A 109 7.89 -12.75 -16.77
N LEU A 110 8.57 -11.82 -16.08
CA LEU A 110 9.98 -11.54 -16.29
C LEU A 110 10.83 -12.67 -15.69
N GLU A 111 11.47 -13.43 -16.57
CA GLU A 111 12.54 -14.37 -16.21
C GLU A 111 13.84 -13.60 -16.04
N SER A 112 14.58 -13.88 -14.97
CA SER A 112 15.89 -13.26 -14.77
C SER A 112 16.93 -13.93 -15.64
N ASP A 113 17.78 -13.12 -16.28
CA ASP A 113 18.94 -13.62 -17.03
C ASP A 113 19.90 -14.42 -16.13
N ALA A 114 20.66 -15.34 -16.74
CA ALA A 114 21.56 -16.26 -16.03
C ALA A 114 22.59 -15.54 -15.16
N GLU A 115 23.17 -14.46 -15.68
CA GLU A 115 24.16 -13.62 -14.99
C GLU A 115 23.61 -13.05 -13.67
N TYR A 116 22.36 -12.59 -13.69
CA TYR A 116 21.71 -12.08 -12.48
C TYR A 116 21.47 -13.19 -11.46
N ALA A 117 21.02 -14.37 -11.91
CA ALA A 117 20.78 -15.50 -11.03
C ALA A 117 22.08 -16.00 -10.36
N GLU A 118 23.20 -15.96 -11.07
CA GLU A 118 24.52 -16.28 -10.51
C GLU A 118 24.98 -15.25 -9.48
N THR A 119 24.82 -13.96 -9.78
CA THR A 119 25.16 -12.87 -8.86
C THR A 119 24.37 -12.98 -7.56
N VAL A 120 23.05 -13.23 -7.66
CA VAL A 120 22.16 -13.40 -6.51
C VAL A 120 22.60 -14.59 -5.65
N LYS A 121 22.99 -15.71 -6.26
CA LYS A 121 23.51 -16.87 -5.53
C LYS A 121 24.86 -16.58 -4.88
N ALA A 122 25.75 -15.85 -5.56
CA ALA A 122 27.08 -15.51 -5.06
C ALA A 122 27.04 -14.65 -3.80
N ILE A 123 26.05 -13.74 -3.69
CA ILE A 123 25.83 -12.93 -2.49
C ILE A 123 25.03 -13.65 -1.39
N GLY A 124 24.63 -14.91 -1.60
CA GLY A 124 23.78 -15.66 -0.66
C GLY A 124 22.32 -15.18 -0.61
N ALA A 125 21.89 -14.36 -1.57
CA ALA A 125 20.51 -13.92 -1.70
C ALA A 125 19.66 -14.97 -2.43
N LYS A 126 18.33 -14.85 -2.31
CA LYS A 126 17.37 -15.70 -3.02
C LYS A 126 16.39 -14.86 -3.80
N GLN A 127 15.98 -15.35 -4.97
CA GLN A 127 15.03 -14.62 -5.81
C GLN A 127 13.60 -14.78 -5.29
N CYS A 128 12.87 -13.68 -5.29
CA CYS A 128 11.45 -13.69 -4.95
C CYS A 128 10.68 -14.54 -5.98
N PRO A 129 9.87 -15.53 -5.55
CA PRO A 129 9.08 -16.39 -6.45
C PRO A 129 8.00 -15.63 -7.23
N GLY A 130 7.63 -14.44 -6.74
CA GLY A 130 6.71 -13.53 -7.40
C GLY A 130 7.42 -12.71 -8.48
N CYS A 131 8.40 -11.90 -8.11
CA CYS A 131 8.92 -10.86 -9.02
C CYS A 131 10.39 -11.03 -9.48
N GLY A 132 11.07 -12.11 -9.11
CA GLY A 132 12.45 -12.39 -9.52
C GLY A 132 13.55 -11.55 -8.87
N ILE A 133 13.20 -10.49 -8.13
CA ILE A 133 14.15 -9.64 -7.38
C ILE A 133 14.90 -10.47 -6.34
N GLY A 134 16.23 -10.31 -6.31
CA GLY A 134 17.10 -10.88 -5.27
C GLY A 134 16.84 -10.22 -3.92
N VAL A 135 16.47 -11.03 -2.93
CA VAL A 135 16.29 -10.62 -1.53
C VAL A 135 17.38 -11.28 -0.71
N GLN A 136 18.14 -10.48 0.05
CA GLN A 136 19.15 -10.97 0.99
C GLN A 136 18.56 -10.98 2.40
N ARG A 137 18.95 -11.98 3.20
CA ARG A 137 18.63 -12.07 4.62
C ARG A 137 19.92 -12.04 5.41
N ASP A 138 20.16 -10.98 6.18
CA ASP A 138 21.31 -10.90 7.07
C ASP A 138 21.12 -11.75 8.32
N PHE A 139 20.02 -11.57 9.07
CA PHE A 139 19.71 -12.35 10.29
C PHE A 139 18.20 -12.41 10.59
N GLY A 140 17.77 -13.39 11.39
CA GLY A 140 16.42 -13.43 11.99
C GLY A 140 15.46 -14.41 11.34
N CYS A 141 14.15 -14.09 11.34
CA CYS A 141 13.13 -15.04 10.93
C CYS A 141 13.12 -15.29 9.41
N VAL A 142 12.67 -16.47 8.99
CA VAL A 142 12.58 -16.86 7.57
C VAL A 142 11.47 -16.12 6.80
N HIS A 143 10.65 -15.31 7.46
CA HIS A 143 9.64 -14.48 6.81
C HIS A 143 10.28 -13.27 6.14
N MET A 144 10.28 -13.24 4.81
CA MET A 144 10.83 -12.14 4.02
C MET A 144 9.75 -11.39 3.27
N ALA A 145 9.92 -10.07 3.15
CA ALA A 145 9.08 -9.19 2.34
C ALA A 145 9.91 -8.54 1.24
N CYS A 146 9.55 -8.82 -0.01
CA CYS A 146 10.16 -8.20 -1.18
C CYS A 146 9.81 -6.70 -1.27
N PRO A 147 10.64 -5.84 -1.91
CA PRO A 147 10.30 -4.45 -2.21
C PRO A 147 8.94 -4.27 -2.92
N ASN A 148 8.52 -5.26 -3.70
CA ASN A 148 7.21 -5.28 -4.37
C ASN A 148 6.04 -5.71 -3.46
N GLY A 149 6.30 -5.99 -2.18
CA GLY A 149 5.28 -6.35 -1.18
C GLY A 149 4.96 -7.84 -1.07
N HIS A 150 5.58 -8.71 -1.86
CA HIS A 150 5.41 -10.17 -1.74
C HIS A 150 6.02 -10.69 -0.43
N GLN A 151 5.22 -11.42 0.34
CA GLN A 151 5.66 -12.08 1.58
C GLN A 151 5.89 -13.57 1.33
N PHE A 152 7.10 -14.06 1.57
CA PHE A 152 7.46 -15.45 1.31
C PHE A 152 8.44 -15.99 2.35
N CYS A 153 8.54 -17.32 2.43
CA CYS A 153 9.51 -18.00 3.28
C CYS A 153 10.87 -18.06 2.57
N PHE A 154 11.93 -17.58 3.19
CA PHE A 154 13.28 -17.61 2.62
C PHE A 154 13.83 -19.04 2.49
N THR A 155 13.38 -19.98 3.30
CA THR A 155 13.86 -21.37 3.25
C THR A 155 13.30 -22.10 2.03
N CYS A 156 11.98 -22.09 1.84
CA CYS A 156 11.30 -22.86 0.80
C CYS A 156 10.78 -22.04 -0.39
N LEU A 157 10.91 -20.71 -0.34
CA LEU A 157 10.42 -19.77 -1.35
C LEU A 157 8.92 -19.86 -1.64
N SER A 158 8.13 -20.41 -0.70
CA SER A 158 6.67 -20.46 -0.80
C SER A 158 6.02 -19.21 -0.21
N LEU A 159 4.77 -18.94 -0.59
CA LEU A 159 3.94 -17.89 0.00
C LEU A 159 3.93 -18.00 1.53
N TRP A 160 4.09 -16.86 2.20
CA TRP A 160 4.05 -16.82 3.65
C TRP A 160 2.72 -17.37 4.18
N GLY A 161 2.78 -18.25 5.18
CA GLY A 161 1.61 -18.95 5.71
C GLY A 161 1.19 -20.22 4.97
N SER A 162 1.76 -20.52 3.79
CA SER A 162 1.51 -21.78 3.07
C SER A 162 2.53 -22.88 3.36
N CYS A 163 3.54 -22.60 4.20
CA CYS A 163 4.61 -23.53 4.55
C CYS A 163 4.64 -23.84 6.06
N ARG A 164 5.26 -24.95 6.42
CA ARG A 164 5.47 -25.40 7.81
C ARG A 164 6.94 -25.31 8.25
N CYS A 165 7.71 -24.41 7.62
CA CYS A 165 9.12 -24.23 7.96
C CYS A 165 9.29 -23.56 9.33
N SER A 166 10.35 -23.94 10.06
CA SER A 166 10.70 -23.28 11.33
C SER A 166 11.00 -21.80 11.10
N LEU A 167 10.45 -20.93 11.96
CA LEU A 167 10.60 -19.48 11.90
C LEU A 167 12.06 -19.03 11.96
N ILE A 168 12.88 -19.74 12.73
CA ILE A 168 14.33 -19.57 12.82
C ILE A 168 14.93 -20.96 12.61
N PRO A 169 15.86 -21.15 11.65
CA PRO A 169 16.56 -22.41 11.48
C PRO A 169 17.38 -22.75 12.73
N GLU A 170 17.41 -24.02 13.14
CA GLU A 170 18.07 -24.45 14.37
C GLU A 170 19.58 -24.15 14.38
N ALA A 171 20.23 -24.17 13.21
CA ALA A 171 21.63 -23.80 13.06
C ALA A 171 21.90 -22.32 13.45
N GLU A 172 21.03 -21.40 13.02
CA GLU A 172 21.16 -19.97 13.37
C GLU A 172 20.75 -19.73 14.83
N LEU A 173 19.82 -20.53 15.36
CA LEU A 173 19.45 -20.45 16.78
C LEU A 173 20.63 -20.82 17.69
N ARG A 174 21.43 -21.82 17.32
CA ARG A 174 22.64 -22.22 18.06
C ARG A 174 23.73 -21.14 18.01
N GLU A 175 23.96 -20.52 16.86
CA GLU A 175 24.87 -19.36 16.74
C GLU A 175 24.45 -18.17 17.62
N ILE A 176 23.14 -17.91 17.75
CA ILE A 176 22.63 -16.84 18.62
C ILE A 176 22.75 -17.22 20.10
N LEU A 177 22.56 -18.49 20.45
CA LEU A 177 22.62 -18.98 21.83
C LEU A 177 24.06 -19.24 22.33
N GLY A 178 25.04 -19.23 21.43
CA GLY A 178 26.46 -19.31 21.78
C GLY A 178 26.89 -20.68 22.32
N GLU A 179 26.22 -21.76 21.88
CA GLU A 179 26.60 -23.15 22.17
C GLU A 179 27.47 -23.76 21.09
#